data_AF-A0A261VD93-F1
#
_entry.id   AF-A0A261VD93-F1
#
_cell.length_a   1.000
_cell.length_b   1.000
_cell.length_c   1.000
_cell.angle_alpha   90.00
_cell.angle_beta   90.00
_cell.angle_gamma   90.00
#
_symmetry.space_group_name_H-M   'P 1'
#
loop_
_entity.id
_entity.type
_entity.pdbx_description
1 polymer ?
#
loop_
_entity_poly.entity_id
_entity_poly.type
_entity_poly.pdbx_seq_one_letter_code
_entity_poly.pdbx_strand_id
1 'polypeptide(L)'
;MSAAFYDYVRGLSDQIPPGYSAAGMRVYRYLVYLGASQMVDASFPGLRDGLGESAWRVLIEEFVRQSAWTSPFYGDLQHEFRDFLARASA
;
A
#
# COMPACT_ATOMS: atom_id res chain seq x y z
N MET A 1 -11.80 -0.83 13.63
CA MET A 1 -10.60 -1.69 13.65
C MET A 1 -9.56 -1.01 14.53
N SER A 2 -8.63 -1.76 15.14
CA SER A 2 -7.62 -1.23 16.06
C SER A 2 -6.41 -0.64 15.31
N ALA A 3 -5.62 0.20 15.97
CA ALA A 3 -4.34 0.70 15.43
C ALA A 3 -3.43 -0.47 15.00
N ALA A 4 -3.31 -1.50 15.84
CA ALA A 4 -2.52 -2.70 15.53
C ALA A 4 -2.98 -3.44 14.25
N PHE A 5 -4.29 -3.43 13.95
CA PHE A 5 -4.78 -3.97 12.68
C PHE A 5 -4.25 -3.15 11.49
N TYR A 6 -4.33 -1.82 11.57
CA TYR A 6 -3.83 -0.93 10.52
C TYR A 6 -2.32 -1.04 10.36
N ASP A 7 -1.57 -1.12 11.46
CA ASP A 7 -0.12 -1.29 11.44
C ASP A 7 0.27 -2.59 10.75
N TYR A 8 -0.45 -3.69 11.03
CA TYR A 8 -0.20 -4.96 10.36
C TYR A 8 -0.45 -4.89 8.85
N VAL A 9 -1.63 -4.40 8.43
CA VAL A 9 -2.01 -4.43 7.00
C VAL A 9 -1.22 -3.42 6.18
N ARG A 10 -0.67 -2.37 6.79
CA ARG A 10 0.25 -1.40 6.16
C ARG A 10 1.71 -1.84 6.17
N GLY A 11 2.05 -2.97 6.82
CA GLY A 11 3.44 -3.44 6.93
C GLY A 11 4.30 -2.62 7.92
N LEU A 12 3.69 -1.87 8.83
CA LEU A 12 4.37 -1.18 9.93
C LEU A 12 4.70 -2.14 11.09
N SER A 13 4.01 -3.28 11.16
CA SER A 13 4.27 -4.34 12.12
C SER A 13 3.97 -5.71 11.51
N ASP A 14 4.68 -6.74 11.94
CA ASP A 14 4.36 -8.15 11.63
C ASP A 14 3.62 -8.86 12.76
N GLN A 15 3.30 -8.15 13.84
CA GLN A 15 2.55 -8.70 14.96
C GLN A 15 1.06 -8.79 14.61
N ILE A 16 0.51 -10.00 14.68
CA ILE A 16 -0.92 -10.23 14.47
C ILE A 16 -1.69 -9.70 15.69
N PRO A 17 -2.68 -8.80 15.51
CA PRO A 17 -3.45 -8.28 16.62
C PRO A 17 -4.29 -9.37 17.31
N PRO A 18 -4.51 -9.28 18.64
CA PRO A 18 -5.37 -10.21 19.35
C PRO A 18 -6.77 -10.31 18.74
N GLY A 19 -7.32 -11.52 18.68
CA GLY A 19 -8.66 -11.79 18.13
C GLY A 19 -8.71 -11.98 16.61
N TYR A 20 -7.58 -11.91 15.90
CA TYR A 20 -7.50 -12.18 14.47
C TYR A 20 -6.77 -13.49 14.16
N SER A 21 -7.17 -14.16 13.07
CA SER A 21 -6.44 -15.32 12.55
C SER A 21 -5.28 -14.87 11.65
N ALA A 22 -4.17 -15.61 11.69
CA ALA A 22 -3.02 -15.34 10.82
C ALA A 22 -3.38 -15.38 9.32
N ALA A 23 -4.24 -16.32 8.93
CA ALA A 23 -4.71 -16.44 7.55
C ALA A 23 -5.52 -15.20 7.12
N GLY A 24 -6.46 -14.76 7.96
CA GLY A 24 -7.27 -13.57 7.68
C GLY A 24 -6.41 -12.31 7.56
N MET A 25 -5.45 -12.12 8.48
CA MET A 25 -4.56 -10.97 8.43
C MET A 25 -3.69 -10.94 7.16
N ARG A 26 -3.18 -12.10 6.71
CA ARG A 26 -2.44 -12.19 5.44
C ARG A 26 -3.31 -11.80 4.24
N VAL A 27 -4.58 -12.23 4.21
CA VAL A 27 -5.53 -11.83 3.16
C VAL A 27 -5.75 -10.32 3.19
N TYR A 28 -6.00 -9.72 4.36
CA TYR A 28 -6.19 -8.27 4.45
C TYR A 28 -4.97 -7.48 4.01
N ARG A 29 -3.76 -7.88 4.43
CA ARG A 29 -2.51 -7.26 3.97
C ARG A 29 -2.38 -7.35 2.44
N TYR A 30 -2.68 -8.52 1.86
CA TYR A 30 -2.66 -8.70 0.42
C TYR A 30 -3.70 -7.83 -0.30
N LEU A 31 -4.92 -7.69 0.24
CA LEU A 31 -5.95 -6.84 -0.35
C LEU A 31 -5.57 -5.36 -0.34
N VAL A 32 -4.90 -4.88 0.72
CA VAL A 32 -4.38 -3.51 0.78
C VAL A 32 -3.32 -3.29 -0.30
N TYR A 33 -2.36 -4.20 -0.43
CA TYR A 33 -1.37 -4.17 -1.51
C TYR A 33 -2.02 -4.19 -2.89
N LEU A 34 -2.97 -5.12 -3.11
CA LEU A 34 -3.63 -5.31 -4.40
C LEU A 34 -4.40 -4.06 -4.83
N GLY A 35 -5.14 -3.44 -3.91
CA GLY A 35 -5.88 -2.21 -4.18
C GLY A 35 -4.95 -1.04 -4.54
N ALA A 36 -3.86 -0.87 -3.77
CA ALA A 36 -2.86 0.16 -4.07
C ALA A 36 -2.19 -0.10 -5.43
N SER A 37 -1.78 -1.33 -5.71
CA SER A 37 -1.18 -1.72 -6.99
C SER A 37 -2.12 -1.43 -8.16
N GLN A 38 -3.38 -1.86 -8.11
CA GLN A 38 -4.33 -1.65 -9.20
C GLN A 38 -4.59 -0.16 -9.46
N MET A 39 -4.67 0.64 -8.41
CA MET A 39 -4.90 2.08 -8.55
C MET A 39 -3.70 2.81 -9.14
N VAL A 40 -2.49 2.51 -8.68
CA VAL A 40 -1.26 3.11 -9.24
C VAL A 40 -1.10 2.69 -10.70
N ASP A 41 -1.33 1.42 -11.03
CA ASP A 41 -1.23 0.93 -12.41
C ASP A 41 -2.24 1.60 -13.34
N ALA A 42 -3.49 1.78 -12.87
CA ALA A 42 -4.51 2.50 -13.62
C ALA A 42 -4.20 4.01 -13.78
N SER A 43 -3.55 4.62 -12.79
CA SER A 43 -3.24 6.06 -12.79
C SER A 43 -1.95 6.41 -13.55
N PHE A 44 -1.03 5.45 -13.67
CA PHE A 44 0.28 5.61 -14.30
C PHE A 44 0.58 4.45 -15.27
N PRO A 45 -0.12 4.40 -16.42
CA PRO A 45 0.03 3.29 -17.38
C PRO A 45 1.48 3.10 -17.84
N GLY A 46 1.95 1.86 -17.85
CA GLY A 46 3.30 1.48 -18.28
C GLY A 46 4.39 1.63 -17.21
N LEU A 47 4.09 2.19 -16.03
CA LEU A 47 5.05 2.27 -14.92
C LEU A 47 5.46 0.87 -14.42
N ARG A 48 4.48 -0.03 -14.25
CA ARG A 48 4.74 -1.40 -13.82
C ARG A 48 5.63 -2.15 -14.79
N ASP A 49 5.32 -2.06 -16.09
CA ASP A 49 6.10 -2.71 -17.15
C ASP A 49 7.52 -2.16 -17.22
N GLY A 50 7.69 -0.84 -17.04
CA GLY A 50 9.00 -0.19 -17.04
C GLY A 50 9.88 -0.55 -15.85
N LEU A 51 9.28 -0.84 -14.68
CA LEU A 51 10.01 -1.24 -13.46
C LEU A 51 10.27 -2.75 -13.40
N GLY A 52 9.38 -3.55 -13.98
CA GLY A 52 9.31 -4.99 -13.78
C GLY A 52 8.72 -5.37 -12.41
N GLU A 53 8.27 -6.61 -12.28
CA GLU A 53 7.41 -7.06 -11.18
C GLU A 53 8.08 -6.94 -9.79
N SER A 54 9.39 -7.19 -9.70
CA SER A 54 10.11 -7.15 -8.41
C SER A 54 10.21 -5.72 -7.87
N ALA A 55 10.59 -4.76 -8.70
CA ALA A 55 10.68 -3.35 -8.31
C ALA A 55 9.29 -2.75 -8.10
N TRP A 56 8.30 -3.15 -8.90
CA TRP A 56 6.90 -2.78 -8.70
C TRP A 56 6.39 -3.19 -7.32
N ARG A 57 6.61 -4.45 -6.92
CA ARG A 57 6.17 -4.94 -5.61
C ARG A 57 6.76 -4.12 -4.47
N VAL A 58 8.07 -3.87 -4.50
CA VAL A 58 8.76 -3.06 -3.47
C VAL A 58 8.20 -1.64 -3.44
N LEU A 59 7.98 -1.03 -4.60
CA LEU A 59 7.43 0.32 -4.70
C LEU A 59 6.04 0.43 -4.07
N ILE A 60 5.15 -0.52 -4.34
CA ILE A 60 3.79 -0.51 -3.78
C ILE A 60 3.81 -0.82 -2.28
N GLU A 61 4.63 -1.75 -1.82
CA GLU A 61 4.78 -2.04 -0.38
C GLU A 61 5.28 -0.80 0.38
N GLU A 62 6.28 -0.09 -0.16
CA GLU A 62 6.80 1.15 0.41
C GLU A 62 5.77 2.29 0.36
N PHE A 63 5.04 2.43 -0.74
CA PHE A 63 3.94 3.39 -0.83
C PHE A 63 2.89 3.14 0.24
N VAL A 64 2.41 1.90 0.39
CA VAL A 64 1.41 1.52 1.40
C VAL A 64 1.91 1.80 2.81
N ARG A 65 3.19 1.53 3.08
CA ARG A 65 3.83 1.73 4.39
C ARG A 65 3.98 3.20 4.75
N GLN A 66 4.29 4.05 3.78
CA GLN A 66 4.56 5.48 3.98
C GLN A 66 3.37 6.39 3.66
N SER A 67 2.29 5.84 3.11
CA SER A 67 1.12 6.61 2.70
C SER A 67 0.47 7.29 3.91
N ALA A 68 0.35 8.61 3.82
CA ALA A 68 -0.44 9.42 4.74
C ALA A 68 -1.88 9.60 4.24
N TRP A 69 -2.36 8.73 3.34
CA TRP A 69 -3.69 8.86 2.77
C TRP A 69 -4.78 8.77 3.84
N THR A 70 -5.50 9.87 4.01
CA THR A 70 -6.66 10.00 4.89
C THR A 70 -7.95 10.31 4.14
N SER A 71 -7.87 10.52 2.82
CA SER A 71 -9.06 10.86 2.02
C SER A 71 -9.98 9.65 1.88
N PRO A 72 -11.31 9.83 1.97
CA PRO A 72 -12.25 8.76 1.67
C PRO A 72 -12.41 8.54 0.15
N PHE A 73 -11.84 9.40 -0.70
CA PHE A 73 -11.99 9.33 -2.15
C PHE A 73 -10.79 8.64 -2.79
N TYR A 74 -11.07 7.53 -3.47
CA TYR A 74 -10.06 6.75 -4.18
C TYR A 74 -9.34 7.55 -5.28
N GLY A 75 -10.04 8.49 -5.92
CA GLY A 75 -9.46 9.41 -6.90
C GLY A 75 -8.54 10.47 -6.31
N ASP A 76 -8.19 10.41 -5.02
CA ASP A 76 -7.09 11.21 -4.45
C ASP A 76 -5.82 10.39 -4.24
N LEU A 77 -5.89 9.06 -4.38
CA LEU A 77 -4.76 8.18 -4.07
C LEU A 77 -3.57 8.43 -5.01
N GLN A 78 -3.83 8.83 -6.26
CA GLN A 78 -2.76 9.20 -7.19
C GLN A 78 -2.03 10.49 -6.79
N HIS A 79 -2.68 11.40 -6.05
CA HIS A 79 -2.01 12.59 -5.51
C HIS A 79 -1.05 12.17 -4.39
N GLU A 80 -1.52 11.36 -3.44
CA GLU A 80 -0.66 10.83 -2.37
C GLU A 80 0.51 10.00 -2.91
N PHE A 81 0.32 9.26 -4.01
CA PHE A 81 1.41 8.54 -4.66
C PHE A 81 2.49 9.47 -5.23
N ARG A 82 2.10 10.60 -5.84
CA ARG A 82 3.06 11.62 -6.31
C ARG A 82 3.80 12.26 -5.14
N ASP A 83 3.09 12.57 -4.07
CA ASP A 83 3.69 13.15 -2.87
C ASP A 83 4.66 12.17 -2.21
N PHE A 84 4.31 10.88 -2.18
CA PHE A 84 5.21 9.81 -1.73
C PHE A 84 6.49 9.76 -2.57
N LEU A 85 6.39 9.78 -3.91
CA LEU A 85 7.56 9.79 -4.78
C LEU A 85 8.44 11.03 -4.55
N ALA A 86 7.83 12.21 -4.38
CA ALA A 86 8.55 13.44 -4.08
C ALA A 86 9.30 13.37 -2.74
N ARG A 87 8.71 12.75 -1.71
CA ARG A 87 9.37 12.51 -0.41
C ARG A 87 10.51 11.50 -0.52
N ALA A 88 10.36 10.46 -1.35
CA ALA A 88 11.36 9.43 -1.55
C ALA A 88 12.57 9.89 -2.39
N SER A 89 12.41 10.94 -3.20
CA SER A 89 13.46 11.50 -4.07
C SER A 89 14.23 12.68 -3.47
N ALA A 90 13.84 13.14 -2.28
CA ALA A 90 14.45 14.27 -1.57
C ALA A 90 15.57 13.81 -0.62
#